data_AF-A0A2E9Q582-F1
#
_entry.id   AF-A0A2E9Q582-F1
#
_cell.length_a   1.000
_cell.length_b   1.000
_cell.length_c   1.000
_cell.angle_alpha   90.00
_cell.angle_beta   90.00
_cell.angle_gamma   90.00
#
_symmetry.space_group_name_H-M   'P 1'
#
loop_
_entity.id
_entity.type
_entity.pdbx_description
1 polymer ?
#
loop_
_entity_poly.entity_id
_entity_poly.type
_entity_poly.pdbx_seq_one_letter_code
_entity_poly.pdbx_strand_id
1 'polypeptide(L)'
;MDQDKRMDASFEGFTNEQIEEYKRCARLVHAAFSSVEPVSGGYRLILDSSEELQMEDLESFAILEQKACPFLTIKASRISRPGSHPAFHLDMIESPEASGFLKEKLHSYGYV
;
A
#
# COMPACT_ATOMS: atom_id res chain seq x y z
N MET A 1 -13.37 21.16 16.68
CA MET A 1 -14.06 19.98 16.12
C MET A 1 -13.91 20.02 14.60
N ASP A 2 -13.88 18.84 13.97
CA ASP A 2 -13.90 18.61 12.51
C ASP A 2 -12.56 18.63 11.75
N GLN A 3 -11.63 17.73 12.09
CA GLN A 3 -10.64 17.20 11.14
C GLN A 3 -10.93 15.74 10.69
N ASP A 4 -11.85 15.03 11.36
CA ASP A 4 -12.18 13.64 11.05
C ASP A 4 -12.98 13.43 9.74
N LYS A 5 -13.62 14.45 9.18
CA LYS A 5 -14.57 14.26 8.05
C LYS A 5 -13.94 14.06 6.67
N ARG A 6 -12.61 14.13 6.51
CA ARG A 6 -11.98 14.03 5.18
C ARG A 6 -11.54 12.61 4.79
N MET A 7 -11.59 11.63 5.68
CA MET A 7 -11.20 10.24 5.36
C MET A 7 -12.38 9.28 5.07
N ASP A 8 -13.63 9.68 5.26
CA ASP A 8 -14.77 8.77 5.13
C ASP A 8 -15.21 8.47 3.68
N ALA A 9 -14.96 9.38 2.73
CA ALA A 9 -15.45 9.22 1.36
C ALA A 9 -14.76 8.08 0.57
N SER A 10 -13.65 7.53 1.07
CA SER A 10 -12.87 6.50 0.36
C SER A 10 -13.19 5.05 0.75
N PHE A 11 -13.99 4.84 1.81
CA PHE A 11 -14.32 3.50 2.34
C PHE A 11 -15.81 3.15 2.18
N GLU A 12 -16.51 3.80 1.26
CA GLU A 12 -17.89 3.44 0.94
C GLU A 12 -17.97 1.95 0.54
N GLY A 13 -18.86 1.18 1.19
CA GLY A 13 -18.98 -0.27 0.98
C GLY A 13 -17.98 -1.14 1.75
N PHE A 14 -17.22 -0.59 2.70
CA PHE A 14 -16.41 -1.36 3.64
C PHE A 14 -17.19 -1.63 4.93
N THR A 15 -16.94 -2.80 5.55
CA THR A 15 -17.37 -3.03 6.93
C THR A 15 -16.41 -2.34 7.90
N ASN A 16 -16.84 -2.10 9.14
CA ASN A 16 -15.96 -1.53 10.17
C ASN A 16 -14.70 -2.40 10.38
N GLU A 17 -14.85 -3.72 10.37
CA GLU A 17 -13.74 -4.67 10.48
C GLU A 17 -12.74 -4.48 9.33
N GLN A 18 -13.20 -4.29 8.09
CA GLN A 18 -12.34 -4.04 6.93
C GLN A 18 -11.61 -2.69 7.04
N ILE A 19 -12.25 -1.67 7.62
CA ILE A 19 -11.62 -0.36 7.84
C ILE A 19 -10.53 -0.47 8.92
N GLU A 20 -10.82 -1.18 10.01
CA GLU A 20 -9.84 -1.41 11.08
C GLU A 20 -8.67 -2.25 10.58
N GLU A 21 -8.93 -3.29 9.80
CA GLU A 21 -7.90 -4.12 9.16
C GLU A 21 -7.06 -3.31 8.17
N TYR A 22 -7.69 -2.49 7.32
CA TYR A 22 -6.97 -1.61 6.40
C TYR A 22 -6.04 -0.67 7.16
N LYS A 23 -6.54 0.01 8.21
CA LYS A 23 -5.73 0.93 9.03
C LYS A 23 -4.56 0.21 9.70
N ARG A 24 -4.78 -1.00 10.22
CA ARG A 24 -3.74 -1.83 10.82
C ARG A 24 -2.65 -2.17 9.80
N CYS A 25 -3.05 -2.71 8.65
CA CYS A 25 -2.10 -3.15 7.62
C CYS A 25 -1.37 -1.97 6.98
N ALA A 26 -2.07 -0.88 6.67
CA ALA A 26 -1.47 0.35 6.14
C ALA A 26 -0.38 0.88 7.08
N ARG A 27 -0.64 0.93 8.40
CA ARG A 27 0.35 1.35 9.40
C ARG A 27 1.61 0.47 9.36
N LEU A 28 1.46 -0.85 9.24
CA LEU A 28 2.59 -1.78 9.15
C LEU A 28 3.38 -1.58 7.85
N VAL A 29 2.68 -1.43 6.72
CA VAL A 29 3.31 -1.15 5.41
C VAL A 29 4.08 0.16 5.43
N HIS A 30 3.51 1.22 5.98
CA HIS A 30 4.17 2.52 6.13
C HIS A 30 5.38 2.46 7.06
N ALA A 31 5.29 1.71 8.18
CA ALA A 31 6.41 1.53 9.11
C ALA A 31 7.55 0.70 8.51
N ALA A 32 7.23 -0.26 7.64
CA ALA A 32 8.19 -1.12 6.96
C ALA A 32 8.79 -0.48 5.70
N PHE A 33 8.30 0.68 5.26
CA PHE A 33 8.78 1.34 4.05
C PHE A 33 10.27 1.65 4.13
N SER A 34 11.02 1.17 3.14
CA SER A 34 12.47 1.35 3.03
C SER A 34 12.82 2.27 1.86
N SER A 35 12.27 1.97 0.67
CA SER A 35 12.49 2.78 -0.53
C SER A 35 11.42 2.53 -1.59
N VAL A 36 11.41 3.37 -2.63
CA VAL A 36 10.51 3.24 -3.77
C VAL A 36 11.30 3.22 -5.08
N GLU A 37 10.89 2.35 -6.00
CA GLU A 37 11.47 2.25 -7.34
C GLU A 37 10.38 2.44 -8.42
N PRO A 38 10.66 3.16 -9.52
CA PRO A 38 9.72 3.20 -10.64
C PRO A 38 9.66 1.84 -11.36
N VAL A 39 8.46 1.44 -11.77
CA VAL A 39 8.23 0.24 -12.62
C VAL A 39 7.34 0.60 -13.80
N SER A 40 7.22 -0.30 -14.78
CA SER A 40 6.35 -0.07 -15.94
C SER A 40 4.90 0.13 -15.50
N GLY A 41 4.40 1.37 -15.64
CA GLY A 41 3.02 1.74 -15.28
C GLY A 41 2.79 2.08 -13.80
N GLY A 42 3.83 2.25 -13.00
CA GLY A 42 3.65 2.62 -11.59
C GLY A 42 4.93 2.61 -10.76
N TYR A 43 4.79 2.18 -9.50
CA TYR A 43 5.87 2.20 -8.52
C TYR A 43 5.91 0.89 -7.72
N ARG A 44 7.09 0.51 -7.29
CA ARG A 44 7.35 -0.59 -6.38
C ARG A 44 7.81 -0.04 -5.06
N LEU A 45 7.08 -0.35 -3.99
CA LEU A 45 7.56 -0.12 -2.62
C LEU A 45 8.43 -1.30 -2.20
N ILE A 46 9.64 -1.01 -1.73
CA ILE A 46 10.52 -1.95 -1.06
C ILE A 46 10.29 -1.79 0.44
N LEU A 47 9.90 -2.88 1.08
CA LEU A 47 9.57 -2.93 2.49
C LEU A 47 10.54 -3.86 3.20
N ASP A 48 11.16 -3.39 4.27
CA ASP A 48 12.01 -4.22 5.11
C ASP A 48 11.13 -5.09 6.01
N SER A 49 11.48 -6.37 6.15
CA SER A 49 10.79 -7.28 7.07
C SER A 49 11.18 -7.03 8.54
N SER A 50 11.11 -5.78 9.00
CA SER A 50 11.10 -5.53 10.45
C SER A 50 10.01 -6.43 11.05
N GLU A 51 10.37 -7.20 12.09
CA GLU A 51 9.81 -8.52 12.46
C GLU A 51 8.28 -8.63 12.58
N GLU A 52 7.54 -7.53 12.52
CA GLU A 52 6.08 -7.46 12.65
C GLU A 52 5.31 -7.55 11.31
N LEU A 53 5.88 -7.13 10.17
CA LEU A 53 5.16 -7.16 8.90
C LEU A 53 5.21 -8.56 8.27
N GLN A 54 4.04 -9.20 8.11
CA GLN A 54 3.91 -10.48 7.44
C GLN A 54 3.36 -10.33 6.01
N MET A 55 3.54 -11.39 5.21
CA MET A 55 3.00 -11.42 3.84
C MET A 55 1.47 -11.30 3.82
N GLU A 56 0.80 -11.91 4.80
CA GLU A 56 -0.65 -11.84 4.98
C GLU A 56 -1.15 -10.40 5.23
N ASP A 57 -0.40 -9.58 5.99
CA ASP A 57 -0.74 -8.16 6.17
C ASP A 57 -0.65 -7.37 4.86
N LEU A 58 0.33 -7.71 4.03
CA LEU A 58 0.53 -7.10 2.71
C LEU A 58 -0.55 -7.49 1.72
N GLU A 59 -0.98 -8.74 1.72
CA GLU A 59 -2.08 -9.23 0.90
C GLU A 59 -3.40 -8.57 1.32
N SER A 60 -3.68 -8.51 2.63
CA SER A 60 -4.85 -7.78 3.17
C SER A 60 -4.81 -6.30 2.78
N PHE A 61 -3.66 -5.64 2.93
CA PHE A 61 -3.50 -4.25 2.49
C PHE A 61 -3.77 -4.11 0.99
N ALA A 62 -3.16 -4.95 0.14
CA ALA A 62 -3.32 -4.87 -1.30
C ALA A 62 -4.78 -5.02 -1.74
N ILE A 63 -5.51 -5.98 -1.16
CA ILE A 63 -6.93 -6.22 -1.47
C ILE A 63 -7.79 -5.02 -1.05
N LEU A 64 -7.62 -4.54 0.18
CA LEU A 64 -8.43 -3.46 0.73
C LEU A 64 -8.12 -2.12 0.06
N GLU A 65 -6.85 -1.84 -0.20
CA GLU A 65 -6.38 -0.66 -0.94
C GLU A 65 -6.91 -0.66 -2.38
N GLN A 66 -6.86 -1.81 -3.07
CA GLN A 66 -7.42 -1.93 -4.42
C GLN A 66 -8.95 -1.81 -4.43
N LYS A 67 -9.63 -2.26 -3.37
CA LYS A 67 -11.07 -2.03 -3.22
C LYS A 67 -11.38 -0.53 -3.01
N ALA A 68 -10.55 0.18 -2.25
CA ALA A 68 -10.70 1.62 -2.03
C ALA A 68 -10.28 2.45 -3.25
N CYS A 69 -9.37 1.93 -4.07
CA CYS A 69 -8.83 2.56 -5.28
C CYS A 69 -8.88 1.57 -6.47
N PRO A 70 -10.05 1.38 -7.10
CA PRO A 70 -10.26 0.34 -8.13
C PRO A 70 -9.39 0.50 -9.39
N PHE A 71 -8.87 1.70 -9.64
CA PHE A 71 -7.95 2.02 -10.74
C PHE A 71 -6.49 1.65 -10.43
N LEU A 72 -6.19 1.16 -9.22
CA LEU A 72 -4.89 0.60 -8.88
C LEU A 72 -4.92 -0.92 -8.98
N THR A 73 -3.89 -1.50 -9.57
CA THR A 73 -3.57 -2.92 -9.41
C THR A 73 -2.42 -3.04 -8.44
N ILE A 74 -2.61 -3.81 -7.37
CA ILE A 74 -1.60 -3.95 -6.31
C ILE A 74 -1.18 -5.41 -6.19
N LYS A 75 0.13 -5.65 -6.19
CA LYS A 75 0.71 -7.00 -6.09
C LYS A 75 1.77 -7.04 -5.01
N ALA A 76 1.50 -7.80 -3.96
CA ALA A 76 2.48 -8.13 -2.94
C ALA A 76 3.35 -9.30 -3.41
N SER A 77 4.65 -9.24 -3.10
CA SER A 77 5.55 -10.37 -3.31
C SER A 77 6.65 -10.38 -2.25
N ARG A 78 7.10 -11.58 -1.88
CA ARG A 78 8.25 -11.76 -0.99
C ARG A 78 9.52 -11.93 -1.80
N ILE A 79 10.55 -11.18 -1.46
CA ILE A 79 11.89 -11.39 -1.99
C ILE A 79 12.74 -12.07 -0.94
N SER A 80 13.25 -13.23 -1.32
CA SER A 80 14.31 -13.93 -0.62
C SER A 80 15.53 -13.96 -1.53
N ARG A 81 16.50 -13.07 -1.30
CA ARG A 81 17.82 -13.23 -1.92
C ARG A 81 18.75 -13.94 -0.94
N PRO A 82 19.59 -14.89 -1.39
CA PRO A 82 20.61 -15.48 -0.54
C PRO A 82 21.52 -14.38 0.06
N GLY A 83 21.61 -14.31 1.38
CA GLY A 83 22.47 -13.35 2.08
C GLY A 83 21.88 -11.93 2.27
N SER A 84 20.62 -11.69 1.91
CA SER A 84 19.91 -10.44 2.27
C SER A 84 18.86 -10.69 3.34
N HIS A 85 18.51 -9.64 4.09
CA HIS A 85 17.29 -9.67 4.90
C HIS A 85 16.08 -9.91 4.01
N PRO A 86 15.04 -10.62 4.50
CA PRO A 86 13.80 -10.75 3.76
C PRO A 86 13.25 -9.34 3.50
N ALA A 87 12.80 -9.09 2.28
CA ALA A 87 12.13 -7.86 1.92
C ALA A 87 10.82 -8.20 1.24
N PHE A 88 9.83 -7.34 1.39
CA PHE A 88 8.59 -7.43 0.63
C PHE A 88 8.55 -6.35 -0.42
N HIS A 89 8.02 -6.68 -1.58
CA HIS A 89 7.74 -5.74 -2.63
C HIS A 89 6.25 -5.57 -2.77
N LEU A 90 5.81 -4.31 -2.88
CA LEU A 90 4.45 -3.96 -3.22
C LEU A 90 4.45 -3.18 -4.53
N ASP A 91 4.10 -3.86 -5.62
CA ASP A 91 3.97 -3.23 -6.94
C ASP A 91 2.58 -2.59 -7.02
N MET A 92 2.55 -1.27 -7.18
CA MET A 92 1.34 -0.47 -7.36
C MET A 92 1.34 0.06 -8.79
N ILE A 93 0.39 -0.39 -9.61
CA ILE A 93 0.26 -0.03 -11.02
C ILE A 93 -1.02 0.77 -11.20
N GLU A 94 -0.92 1.96 -11.77
CA GLU A 94 -2.08 2.80 -12.08
C GLU A 94 -2.66 2.42 -13.45
N SER A 95 -3.99 2.42 -13.55
CA SER A 95 -4.66 2.32 -14.83
C SER A 95 -4.47 3.64 -15.62
N PRO A 96 -4.46 3.59 -16.96
CA PRO A 96 -4.28 4.79 -17.79
C PRO A 96 -5.29 5.91 -17.49
N GLU A 97 -6.50 5.55 -17.06
CA GLU A 97 -7.59 6.48 -16.77
C GLU A 97 -7.38 7.28 -15.47
N ALA A 98 -6.49 6.81 -14.59
CA ALA A 98 -6.15 7.47 -13.33
C ALA A 98 -4.70 7.97 -13.32
N SER A 99 -4.15 8.31 -14.50
CA SER A 99 -2.74 8.67 -14.61
C SER A 99 -2.37 9.86 -13.72
N GLY A 100 -1.29 9.70 -12.96
CA GLY A 100 -0.80 10.70 -12.00
C GLY A 100 -1.36 10.55 -10.59
N PHE A 101 -2.47 9.81 -10.41
CA PHE A 101 -3.05 9.55 -9.09
C PHE A 101 -2.04 8.87 -8.16
N LEU A 102 -1.35 7.83 -8.64
CA LEU A 102 -0.46 7.06 -7.78
C LEU A 102 0.73 7.92 -7.34
N LYS A 103 1.25 8.76 -8.24
CA LYS A 103 2.33 9.69 -7.91
C LYS A 103 1.91 10.68 -6.82
N GLU A 104 0.74 11.29 -6.92
CA GLU A 104 0.21 12.22 -5.91
C GLU A 104 0.02 11.51 -4.56
N LYS A 105 -0.52 10.29 -4.58
CA LYS A 105 -0.74 9.47 -3.39
C LYS A 105 0.58 9.14 -2.68
N LEU A 106 1.60 8.69 -3.39
CA LEU A 106 2.93 8.42 -2.82
C LEU A 106 3.56 9.69 -2.22
N HIS A 107 3.38 10.85 -2.87
CA HIS A 107 3.84 12.13 -2.35
C HIS A 107 3.15 12.50 -1.03
N SER A 108 1.83 12.26 -0.94
CA SER A 108 1.06 12.50 0.29
C SER A 108 1.49 11.62 1.47
N TYR A 109 2.02 10.43 1.18
CA TYR A 109 2.58 9.51 2.16
C TYR A 109 4.05 9.82 2.51
N GLY A 110 4.68 10.76 1.80
CA GLY A 110 6.08 11.12 2.00
C GLY A 110 7.07 10.07 1.49
N TYR A 111 6.65 9.21 0.56
CA TYR A 111 7.50 8.19 -0.03
C TYR A 111 8.38 8.72 -1.18
N VAL A 112 7.98 9.84 -1.78
CA VAL A 112 8.64 10.53 -2.90
C VAL A 112 8.79 12.01 -2.59
#